data_AF-A0A087USY9-F1
#
_entry.id   AF-A0A087USY9-F1
#
_cell.length_a   1.000
_cell.length_b   1.000
_cell.length_c   1.000
_cell.angle_alpha   90.00
_cell.angle_beta   90.00
_cell.angle_gamma   90.00
#
_symmetry.space_group_name_H-M   'P 1'
#
loop_
_entity.id
_entity.type
_entity.pdbx_description
1 polymer ?
#
loop_
_entity_poly.entity_id
_entity_poly.type
_entity_poly.pdbx_seq_one_letter_code
_entity_poly.pdbx_strand_id
1 'polypeptide(L)'
;MFSLPEHAFEIVKRCQIHAHEDKLKGNPAYEHVLQCMEKEAVYEKNSVTGQCSVIVPYKELDGRDDINTYMFKLTCFSSCSSGLNRRPFMIQFTLENNNVILGRQTLHVRVCASPLRDSRVETRKNVKVCSLHGGSSNENPEELVSDNPRQSTSSY
;
A
#
# COMPACT_ATOMS: atom_id res chain seq x y z
N MET A 1 -1.55 -3.22 10.10
CA MET A 1 -2.87 -3.17 10.79
C MET A 1 -3.94 -2.70 9.82
N PHE A 2 -5.21 -3.01 10.05
CA PHE A 2 -6.29 -2.42 9.24
C PHE A 2 -6.51 -0.96 9.63
N SER A 3 -6.94 -0.14 8.66
CA SER A 3 -7.09 1.32 8.85
C SER A 3 -8.44 1.70 9.44
N LEU A 4 -9.48 0.87 9.20
CA LEU A 4 -10.84 1.15 9.67
C LEU A 4 -11.03 0.64 11.11
N PRO A 5 -11.70 1.41 11.99
CA PRO A 5 -11.90 1.05 13.40
C PRO A 5 -12.64 -0.29 13.60
N GLU A 6 -13.60 -0.59 12.73
CA GLU A 6 -14.36 -1.85 12.73
C GLU A 6 -13.48 -3.10 12.56
N HIS A 7 -12.29 -2.94 11.98
CA HIS A 7 -11.31 -4.00 11.79
C HIS A 7 -10.04 -3.82 12.64
N ALA A 8 -10.04 -2.89 13.61
CA ALA A 8 -8.83 -2.53 14.36
C ALA A 8 -8.27 -3.70 15.19
N PHE A 9 -9.13 -4.59 15.68
CA PHE A 9 -8.74 -5.78 16.45
C PHE A 9 -8.33 -6.96 15.55
N GLU A 10 -8.56 -6.85 14.25
CA GLU A 10 -8.21 -7.91 13.31
C GLU A 10 -6.76 -7.82 12.85
N ILE A 11 -6.14 -8.98 12.70
CA ILE A 11 -4.74 -9.08 12.29
C ILE A 11 -4.65 -9.09 10.77
N VAL A 12 -3.74 -8.29 10.24
CA VAL A 12 -3.40 -8.35 8.82
C VAL A 12 -2.58 -9.61 8.55
N LYS A 13 -3.15 -10.54 7.78
CA LYS A 13 -2.53 -11.80 7.37
C LYS A 13 -2.60 -11.95 5.85
N ARG A 14 -1.70 -12.76 5.30
CA ARG A 14 -1.80 -13.19 3.90
C ARG A 14 -3.00 -14.10 3.68
N CYS A 15 -3.49 -14.16 2.44
CA CYS A 15 -4.49 -15.14 2.06
C CYS A 15 -3.94 -16.56 2.13
N GLN A 16 -4.83 -17.52 2.35
CA GLN A 16 -4.46 -18.93 2.53
C GLN A 16 -3.71 -19.49 1.31
N ILE A 17 -4.09 -19.11 0.09
CA ILE A 17 -3.48 -19.58 -1.15
C ILE A 17 -2.00 -19.15 -1.23
N HIS A 18 -1.72 -17.84 -1.20
CA HIS A 18 -0.34 -17.36 -1.30
C HIS A 18 0.52 -17.77 -0.09
N ALA A 19 -0.06 -17.84 1.11
CA ALA A 19 0.66 -18.32 2.29
C ALA A 19 1.04 -19.80 2.15
N HIS A 20 0.13 -20.63 1.64
CA HIS A 20 0.40 -22.06 1.42
C HIS A 20 1.46 -22.27 0.35
N GLU A 21 1.38 -21.57 -0.78
CA GLU A 21 2.38 -21.64 -1.86
C GLU A 21 3.78 -21.28 -1.36
N ASP A 22 3.93 -20.21 -0.59
CA ASP A 22 5.22 -19.81 -0.06
C ASP A 22 5.72 -20.75 1.04
N LYS A 23 4.80 -21.35 1.82
CA LYS A 23 5.16 -22.39 2.78
C LYS A 23 5.75 -23.62 2.10
N LEU A 24 5.17 -24.04 0.97
CA LEU A 24 5.70 -25.16 0.17
C LEU A 24 7.08 -24.87 -0.41
N LYS A 25 7.37 -23.59 -0.73
CA LYS A 25 8.70 -23.12 -1.15
C LYS A 25 9.70 -23.01 0.01
N GLY A 26 9.30 -23.34 1.24
CA GLY A 26 10.15 -23.23 2.42
C GLY A 26 10.43 -21.80 2.87
N ASN A 27 9.63 -20.82 2.45
CA ASN A 27 9.81 -19.44 2.89
C ASN A 27 9.39 -19.31 4.37
N PRO A 28 10.28 -18.94 5.31
CA PRO A 28 9.95 -18.82 6.73
C PRO A 28 8.96 -17.67 7.01
N ALA A 29 8.91 -16.66 6.13
CA ALA A 29 8.05 -15.49 6.25
C ALA A 29 6.68 -15.68 5.55
N TYR A 30 6.24 -16.92 5.32
CA TYR A 30 5.06 -17.23 4.51
C TYR A 30 3.75 -16.62 5.03
N GLU A 31 3.63 -16.29 6.32
CA GLU A 31 2.45 -15.61 6.89
C GLU A 31 2.50 -14.08 6.78
N HIS A 32 3.68 -13.51 6.51
CA HIS A 32 3.93 -12.06 6.58
C HIS A 32 3.56 -11.37 5.27
N VAL A 33 2.59 -10.44 5.33
CA VAL A 33 2.17 -9.62 4.18
C VAL A 33 3.30 -8.70 3.72
N LEU A 34 4.09 -8.17 4.66
CA LEU A 34 5.29 -7.38 4.39
C LEU A 34 6.52 -8.26 4.56
N GLN A 35 7.40 -8.29 3.58
CA GLN A 35 8.68 -8.98 3.65
C GLN A 35 9.81 -8.02 3.28
N CYS A 36 10.96 -8.14 3.92
CA CYS A 36 12.16 -7.37 3.59
C CYS A 36 13.07 -8.21 2.70
N MET A 37 13.80 -7.55 1.79
CA MET A 37 14.79 -8.21 0.93
C MET A 37 16.17 -8.36 1.61
N GLU A 38 16.37 -7.67 2.74
CA GLU A 38 17.60 -7.78 3.53
C GLU A 38 17.72 -9.15 4.18
N LYS A 39 18.93 -9.73 4.16
CA LYS A 39 19.20 -11.07 4.72
C LYS A 39 19.11 -11.11 6.25
N GLU A 40 19.38 -9.99 6.89
CA GLU A 40 19.34 -9.84 8.35
C GLU A 40 17.93 -9.55 8.87
N ALA A 41 16.92 -9.53 7.99
CA ALA A 41 15.55 -9.32 8.40
C ALA A 41 15.03 -10.50 9.24
N VAL A 42 14.56 -10.19 10.43
CA VAL A 42 13.95 -11.14 11.37
C VAL A 42 12.43 -11.02 11.28
N TYR A 43 11.77 -12.16 11.15
CA TYR A 43 10.33 -12.26 11.03
C TYR A 43 9.76 -12.76 12.35
N GLU A 44 8.98 -11.92 13.02
CA GLU A 44 8.39 -12.26 14.31
C GLU A 44 6.86 -12.33 14.23
N LYS A 45 6.30 -13.26 15.00
CA LYS A 45 4.87 -13.37 15.21
C LYS A 45 4.61 -13.32 16.71
N ASN A 46 3.85 -12.33 17.13
CA ASN A 46 3.42 -12.22 18.52
C ASN A 46 2.60 -13.46 18.89
N SER A 47 3.00 -14.17 19.96
CA SER A 47 2.37 -15.43 20.39
C SER A 47 0.96 -15.24 20.95
N VAL A 48 0.64 -14.06 21.48
CA VAL A 48 -0.65 -13.73 22.07
C VAL A 48 -1.60 -13.17 21.03
N THR A 49 -1.17 -12.13 20.31
CA THR A 49 -2.03 -11.42 19.35
C THR A 49 -1.96 -12.02 17.95
N GLY A 50 -0.98 -12.86 17.63
CA GLY A 50 -0.78 -13.40 16.28
C GLY A 50 -0.32 -12.36 15.26
N GLN A 51 0.02 -11.15 15.69
CA GLN A 51 0.49 -10.07 14.82
C GLN A 51 1.87 -10.38 14.27
N CYS A 52 2.04 -10.23 12.96
CA CYS A 52 3.31 -10.39 12.26
C CYS A 52 4.05 -9.05 12.16
N SER A 53 5.33 -9.04 12.50
CA SER A 53 6.26 -7.91 12.34
C SER A 53 7.51 -8.35 11.56
N VAL A 54 8.23 -7.38 11.01
CA VAL A 54 9.54 -7.60 10.38
C VAL A 54 10.50 -6.61 11.03
N ILE A 55 11.57 -7.13 11.62
CA ILE A 55 12.63 -6.36 12.27
C ILE A 55 13.83 -6.38 11.34
N VAL A 56 14.40 -5.21 11.06
CA VAL A 56 15.58 -5.08 10.22
C VAL A 56 16.59 -4.23 10.99
N PRO A 57 17.86 -4.68 11.11
CA PRO A 57 18.89 -3.87 11.77
C PRO A 57 19.05 -2.50 11.14
N TYR A 58 19.19 -1.47 11.98
CA TYR A 58 19.55 -0.14 11.53
C TYR A 58 20.99 -0.15 11.02
N LYS A 59 21.22 0.27 9.77
CA LYS A 59 22.55 0.34 9.18
C LYS A 59 23.17 1.69 9.52
N GLU A 60 24.41 1.70 10.00
CA GLU A 60 25.14 2.97 10.11
C GLU A 60 25.44 3.50 8.71
N LEU A 61 25.23 4.80 8.50
CA LEU A 61 25.58 5.45 7.24
C LEU A 61 27.11 5.57 7.17
N ASP A 62 27.67 5.29 6.01
CA ASP A 62 29.12 5.35 5.77
C ASP A 62 29.65 6.80 5.63
N GLY A 63 28.79 7.79 5.87
CA GLY A 63 29.07 9.22 5.75
C GLY A 63 29.03 9.75 4.31
N ARG A 64 28.78 8.90 3.31
CA ARG A 64 28.58 9.32 1.91
C ARG A 64 27.11 9.56 1.58
N ASP A 65 26.25 8.75 2.19
CA ASP A 65 24.80 8.84 2.05
C ASP A 65 24.16 9.46 3.30
N ASP A 66 23.15 10.30 3.08
CA ASP A 66 22.35 10.91 4.16
C ASP A 66 21.16 10.03 4.58
N ILE A 67 20.87 8.95 3.85
CA ILE A 67 19.68 8.11 4.03
C ILE A 67 19.96 6.62 3.92
N ASN A 68 19.32 5.84 4.80
CA ASN A 68 19.29 4.39 4.68
C ASN A 68 18.11 3.95 3.81
N THR A 69 18.37 3.07 2.84
CA THR A 69 17.33 2.51 1.97
C THR A 69 17.09 1.05 2.30
N TYR A 70 15.83 0.71 2.58
CA TYR A 70 15.39 -0.66 2.84
C TYR A 70 14.36 -1.08 1.80
N MET A 71 14.57 -2.24 1.17
CA MET A 71 13.65 -2.77 0.17
C MET A 71 12.65 -3.72 0.80
N PHE A 72 11.37 -3.36 0.68
CA PHE A 72 10.25 -4.18 1.13
C PHE A 72 9.39 -4.64 -0.03
N LYS A 73 8.83 -5.84 0.10
CA LYS A 73 7.87 -6.43 -0.84
C LYS A 73 6.57 -6.77 -0.12
N LEU A 74 5.46 -6.52 -0.80
CA LEU A 74 4.13 -6.89 -0.36
C LEU A 74 3.70 -8.16 -1.09
N THR A 75 3.36 -9.19 -0.33
CA THR A 75 3.26 -10.57 -0.83
C THR A 75 1.82 -11.05 -1.00
N CYS A 76 0.85 -10.13 -0.95
CA CYS A 76 -0.57 -10.42 -1.13
C CYS A 76 -1.27 -9.18 -1.71
N PHE A 77 -2.20 -9.39 -2.66
CA PHE A 77 -3.01 -8.29 -3.19
C PHE A 77 -4.03 -7.83 -2.16
N SER A 78 -4.37 -6.54 -2.18
CA SER A 78 -5.46 -6.00 -1.36
C SER A 78 -6.79 -6.70 -1.66
N SER A 79 -6.98 -7.21 -2.88
CA SER A 79 -8.20 -7.90 -3.30
C SER A 79 -8.27 -9.40 -2.93
N CYS A 80 -7.20 -9.99 -2.37
CA CYS A 80 -7.22 -11.42 -2.03
C CYS A 80 -8.27 -11.73 -0.96
N SER A 81 -9.16 -12.67 -1.25
CA SER A 81 -10.08 -13.27 -0.29
C SER A 81 -9.30 -14.01 0.81
N SER A 82 -9.91 -14.21 1.99
CA SER A 82 -9.28 -14.83 3.19
C SER A 82 -8.05 -14.11 3.78
N GLY A 83 -7.57 -13.03 3.16
CA GLY A 83 -6.47 -12.19 3.66
C GLY A 83 -6.94 -10.75 3.90
N LEU A 84 -6.44 -9.82 3.08
CA LEU A 84 -6.79 -8.40 3.16
C LEU A 84 -8.27 -8.14 2.81
N ASN A 85 -8.84 -8.89 1.88
CA ASN A 85 -10.26 -8.85 1.51
C ASN A 85 -10.80 -7.43 1.22
N ARG A 86 -10.05 -6.64 0.43
CA ARG A 86 -10.33 -5.24 0.05
C ARG A 86 -10.42 -4.25 1.20
N ARG A 87 -10.06 -4.67 2.42
CA ARG A 87 -10.05 -3.78 3.60
C ARG A 87 -8.81 -2.88 3.56
N PRO A 88 -8.97 -1.56 3.73
CA PRO A 88 -7.84 -0.64 3.82
C PRO A 88 -6.92 -1.03 4.98
N PHE A 89 -5.62 -1.05 4.74
CA PHE A 89 -4.63 -1.38 5.75
C PHE A 89 -3.44 -0.41 5.69
N MET A 90 -2.72 -0.33 6.79
CA MET A 90 -1.56 0.51 6.94
C MET A 90 -0.38 -0.28 7.52
N ILE A 91 0.81 0.16 7.13
CA ILE A 91 2.09 -0.31 7.64
C ILE A 91 2.59 0.75 8.62
N GLN A 92 2.97 0.33 9.81
CA GLN A 92 3.59 1.19 10.79
C GLN A 92 5.05 0.82 10.90
N PHE A 93 5.93 1.76 10.58
CA PHE A 93 7.36 1.66 10.82
C PHE A 93 7.67 2.26 12.18
N THR A 94 8.49 1.57 12.96
CA THR A 94 9.05 2.07 14.21
C THR A 94 10.56 2.04 14.12
N LEU A 95 11.20 3.12 14.53
CA LEU A 95 12.65 3.14 14.79
C LEU A 95 12.83 2.91 16.29
N GLU A 96 13.56 1.86 16.64
CA GLU A 96 13.67 1.38 18.01
C GLU A 96 15.14 1.24 18.43
N ASN A 97 15.43 1.55 19.70
CA ASN A 97 16.72 1.30 20.34
C ASN A 97 16.46 0.73 21.73
N ASN A 98 16.96 -0.48 22.01
CA ASN A 98 16.76 -1.17 23.30
C ASN A 98 15.28 -1.20 23.76
N ASN A 99 14.36 -1.55 22.84
CA ASN A 99 12.91 -1.56 23.05
C ASN A 99 12.28 -0.17 23.34
N VAL A 100 13.03 0.91 23.16
CA VAL A 100 12.51 2.28 23.21
C VAL A 100 12.23 2.77 21.80
N ILE A 101 11.01 3.23 21.57
CA ILE A 101 10.60 3.78 20.27
C ILE A 101 11.14 5.21 20.15
N LEU A 102 12.05 5.42 19.22
CA LEU A 102 12.64 6.72 18.88
C LEU A 102 11.78 7.49 17.87
N GLY A 103 11.07 6.76 17.00
CA GLY A 103 10.25 7.36 15.96
C GLY A 103 9.22 6.38 15.41
N ARG A 104 8.16 6.93 14.82
CA ARG A 104 7.09 6.15 14.20
C ARG A 104 6.59 6.84 12.95
N GLN A 105 6.42 6.09 11.88
CA GLN A 105 5.79 6.55 10.64
C GLN A 105 4.76 5.54 10.18
N THR A 106 3.60 6.02 9.74
CA THR A 106 2.54 5.19 9.19
C THR A 106 2.42 5.45 7.69
N LEU A 107 2.29 4.37 6.91
CA LEU A 107 1.99 4.41 5.48
C LEU A 107 0.67 3.68 5.20
N HIS A 108 -0.28 4.35 4.56
CA HIS A 108 -1.46 3.68 4.00
C HIS A 108 -1.08 3.04 2.67
N VAL A 109 -1.44 1.76 2.50
CA VAL A 109 -0.95 0.97 1.38
C VAL A 109 -2.08 0.22 0.71
N ARG A 110 -2.03 0.18 -0.63
CA ARG A 110 -2.89 -0.63 -1.47
C ARG A 110 -2.06 -1.40 -2.48
N VAL A 111 -2.25 -2.72 -2.52
CA VAL A 111 -1.56 -3.63 -3.45
C VAL A 111 -2.52 -4.04 -4.54
N CYS A 112 -2.23 -3.63 -5.77
CA CYS A 112 -3.11 -3.83 -6.92
C CYS A 112 -2.31 -4.11 -8.21
N ALA A 113 -2.98 -4.64 -9.22
CA ALA A 113 -2.36 -4.99 -10.50
C ALA A 113 -1.93 -3.76 -11.34
N SER A 114 -2.51 -2.58 -11.12
CA SER A 114 -2.18 -1.36 -11.89
C SER A 114 -2.05 -0.13 -10.99
N PRO A 115 -0.95 0.00 -10.22
CA PRO A 115 -0.79 1.04 -9.21
C PRO A 115 -0.98 2.46 -9.75
N LEU A 116 -0.42 2.76 -10.93
CA LEU A 116 -0.52 4.09 -11.55
C LEU A 116 -1.95 4.49 -11.93
N ARG A 117 -2.76 3.52 -12.38
CA ARG A 117 -4.17 3.78 -12.74
C ARG A 117 -4.97 4.03 -11.46
N ASP A 118 -4.85 3.12 -10.50
CA ASP A 118 -5.64 3.15 -9.28
C ASP A 118 -5.28 4.40 -8.43
N SER A 119 -4.01 4.79 -8.37
CA SER A 119 -3.59 6.01 -7.67
C SER A 119 -4.15 7.28 -8.31
N ARG A 120 -4.15 7.39 -9.65
CA ARG A 120 -4.76 8.55 -10.35
C ARG A 120 -6.25 8.67 -10.04
N VAL A 121 -6.97 7.55 -9.97
CA VAL A 121 -8.40 7.53 -9.63
C VAL A 121 -8.61 7.95 -8.17
N GLU A 122 -7.79 7.46 -7.24
CA GLU A 122 -7.88 7.83 -5.82
C GLU A 122 -7.52 9.30 -5.59
N THR A 123 -6.42 9.80 -6.16
CA THR A 123 -6.03 11.20 -6.03
C THR A 123 -7.10 12.13 -6.59
N ARG A 124 -7.69 11.83 -7.76
CA ARG A 124 -8.80 12.64 -8.31
C ARG A 124 -10.01 12.72 -7.38
N LYS A 125 -10.32 11.65 -6.64
CA LYS A 125 -11.39 11.65 -5.64
C LYS A 125 -11.06 12.53 -4.43
N ASN A 126 -9.78 12.64 -4.08
CA ASN A 126 -9.30 13.38 -2.90
C ASN A 126 -8.95 14.86 -3.17
N VAL A 127 -8.94 15.31 -4.44
CA VAL A 127 -8.70 16.72 -4.83
C VAL A 127 -9.87 17.66 -4.45
N LYS A 128 -10.94 17.18 -3.80
CA LYS A 128 -12.03 18.05 -3.31
C LYS A 128 -11.77 18.74 -1.96
N VAL A 129 -10.61 18.58 -1.32
CA VAL A 129 -10.31 19.27 -0.05
C VAL A 129 -8.92 19.89 -0.09
N CYS A 130 -8.87 21.10 -0.64
CA CYS A 130 -8.08 22.26 -0.19
C CYS A 130 -8.33 23.43 -1.16
N SER A 131 -9.58 23.89 -1.25
CA SER A 131 -9.85 25.25 -1.73
C SER A 131 -9.88 26.14 -0.49
N LEU A 132 -8.75 26.76 -0.18
CA LEU A 132 -8.75 27.92 0.69
C LEU A 132 -9.58 29.02 -0.01
N HIS A 133 -10.55 29.57 0.74
CA HIS A 133 -11.47 30.65 0.40
C HIS A 133 -11.06 31.58 -0.75
N GLY A 134 -11.95 31.71 -1.75
CA GLY A 134 -12.02 32.90 -2.60
C GLY A 134 -12.58 32.68 -4.01
N GLY A 135 -13.87 32.98 -4.22
CA GLY A 135 -14.42 33.36 -5.53
C GLY A 135 -15.32 32.31 -6.21
N SER A 136 -16.61 32.62 -6.28
CA SER A 136 -17.59 31.90 -7.10
C SER A 136 -17.36 32.13 -8.59
N SER A 137 -17.22 31.05 -9.35
CA SER A 137 -17.70 30.97 -10.73
C SER A 137 -18.02 29.52 -11.04
N ASN A 138 -19.31 29.24 -11.25
CA ASN A 138 -19.81 27.96 -11.74
C ASN A 138 -19.32 27.77 -13.18
N GLU A 139 -18.50 26.77 -13.43
CA GLU A 139 -18.33 26.23 -14.79
C GLU A 139 -18.57 24.72 -14.76
N ASN A 140 -19.61 24.35 -15.48
CA ASN A 140 -20.13 23.00 -15.67
C ASN A 140 -19.28 22.30 -16.74
N PRO A 141 -18.78 21.06 -16.55
CA PRO A 141 -18.12 20.35 -17.64
C PRO A 141 -19.15 19.47 -18.36
N GLU A 142 -20.05 20.10 -19.10
CA GLU A 142 -20.74 19.48 -20.24
C GLU A 142 -20.51 20.36 -21.47
N GLU A 143 -20.38 19.72 -22.63
CA GLU A 143 -20.12 20.26 -23.98
C GLU A 143 -18.68 20.60 -24.35
N LEU A 144 -18.01 19.62 -24.97
CA LEU A 144 -17.42 19.84 -26.30
C LEU A 144 -17.81 18.66 -27.21
N VAL A 145 -19.07 18.68 -27.66
CA VAL A 145 -19.43 18.17 -28.98
C VAL A 145 -19.96 19.36 -29.76
N SER A 146 -19.29 19.73 -30.84
CA SER A 146 -19.90 20.50 -31.92
C SER A 146 -19.25 20.13 -33.25
N ASP A 147 -19.90 19.18 -33.93
CA ASP A 147 -20.27 19.17 -35.35
C ASP A 147 -19.47 20.04 -36.35
N ASN A 148 -18.74 19.44 -37.31
CA ASN A 148 -19.14 19.12 -38.71
C ASN A 148 -18.98 20.33 -39.68
N PRO A 149 -19.00 20.21 -41.05
CA PRO A 149 -19.11 19.05 -41.95
C PRO A 149 -18.13 19.05 -43.16
N ARG A 150 -17.95 17.91 -43.84
CA ARG A 150 -18.18 17.77 -45.31
C ARG A 150 -17.99 16.34 -45.83
N GLN A 151 -18.98 15.96 -46.64
CA GLN A 151 -19.19 14.71 -47.37
C GLN A 151 -18.04 14.37 -48.34
N SER A 152 -17.82 13.09 -48.66
CA SER A 152 -18.38 12.46 -49.89
C SER A 152 -17.65 11.15 -50.28
N THR A 153 -18.45 10.08 -50.48
CA THR A 153 -18.25 8.92 -51.39
C THR A 153 -17.08 7.97 -51.09
N SER A 154 -17.07 6.66 -51.37
CA SER A 154 -17.89 5.78 -52.20
C SER A 154 -17.77 4.35 -51.64
N SER A 155 -18.83 3.58 -51.84
CA SER A 155 -18.88 2.12 -51.89
C SER A 155 -17.70 1.46 -52.62
N TYR A 156 -17.22 0.33 -52.10
CA TYR A 156 -17.30 -1.02 -52.69
C TYR A 156 -17.02 -2.07 -51.60
#